data_AF-A0A7W9MV67-F1
#
_entry.id   AF-A0A7W9MV67-F1
#
_cell.length_a   1.000
_cell.length_b   1.000
_cell.length_c   1.000
_cell.angle_alpha   90.00
_cell.angle_beta   90.00
_cell.angle_gamma   90.00
#
_symmetry.space_group_name_H-M   'P 1'
#
loop_
_entity.id
_entity.type
_entity.pdbx_description
1 polymer ?
#
loop_
_entity_poly.entity_id
_entity_poly.type
_entity_poly.pdbx_seq_one_letter_code
_entity_poly.pdbx_strand_id
1 'polypeptide(L)'
;MTIDELEAEVGPELFRRTCERAWATALTTGRGPEDPWPADEADVPHTIADHFAGDAAFGFQVYRRMPCYGVLMYVGHEPRDDAFWSAISALLDDSDDRLAAPVQYWLWCGPFEEATVSGALFEQLVANAPDLRVRRLLEVSGPVPWSAKAPLLKRLAGRPLWDSAVLHALEWAAYDVYGQIDPREATSLLRKLPAGRTTELQAHLETLTPKPSKQKKQGRRR
;
A
#
# COMPACT_ATOMS: atom_id res chain seq x y z
N MET A 1 -17.53 -0.86 -24.59
CA MET A 1 -18.30 -1.77 -23.73
C MET A 1 -18.79 -1.02 -22.52
N THR A 2 -19.96 -1.37 -22.02
CA THR A 2 -20.62 -0.77 -20.85
C THR A 2 -20.69 -1.77 -19.71
N ILE A 3 -21.03 -1.31 -18.50
CA ILE A 3 -21.24 -2.20 -17.35
C ILE A 3 -22.44 -3.14 -17.59
N ASP A 4 -23.51 -2.65 -18.23
CA ASP A 4 -24.70 -3.46 -18.50
C ASP A 4 -24.41 -4.60 -19.51
N GLU A 5 -23.56 -4.32 -20.51
CA GLU A 5 -23.08 -5.33 -21.46
C GLU A 5 -22.21 -6.39 -20.76
N LEU A 6 -21.30 -5.95 -19.88
CA LEU A 6 -20.46 -6.86 -19.09
C LEU A 6 -21.29 -7.74 -18.14
N GLU A 7 -22.28 -7.15 -17.48
CA GLU A 7 -23.21 -7.86 -16.61
C GLU A 7 -24.01 -8.93 -17.37
N ALA A 8 -24.49 -8.59 -18.58
CA ALA A 8 -25.20 -9.54 -19.43
C ALA A 8 -24.31 -10.72 -19.86
N GLU A 9 -23.03 -10.48 -20.13
CA GLU A 9 -22.07 -11.50 -20.55
C GLU A 9 -21.66 -12.44 -19.42
N VAL A 10 -21.35 -11.90 -18.24
CA VAL A 10 -21.03 -12.71 -17.04
C VAL A 10 -22.27 -13.48 -16.55
N GLY A 11 -23.46 -12.95 -16.80
CA GLY A 11 -24.71 -13.40 -16.23
C GLY A 11 -25.11 -12.50 -15.05
N PRO A 12 -26.26 -11.82 -15.11
CA PRO A 12 -26.61 -10.76 -14.14
C PRO A 12 -26.56 -11.19 -12.68
N GLU A 13 -27.05 -12.40 -12.38
CA GLU A 13 -27.06 -12.92 -11.02
C GLU A 13 -25.65 -13.26 -10.52
N LEU A 14 -24.79 -13.81 -11.39
CA LEU A 14 -23.41 -14.09 -11.02
C LEU A 14 -22.66 -12.77 -10.77
N PHE A 15 -22.74 -11.83 -11.71
CA PHE A 15 -22.10 -10.52 -11.60
C PHE A 15 -22.52 -9.79 -10.32
N ARG A 16 -23.82 -9.77 -10.00
CA ARG A 16 -24.35 -9.14 -8.78
C ARG A 16 -23.79 -9.78 -7.50
N ARG A 17 -23.82 -11.11 -7.38
CA ARG A 17 -23.29 -11.83 -6.20
C ARG A 17 -21.79 -11.59 -6.05
N THR A 18 -21.03 -11.63 -7.14
CA THR A 18 -19.59 -11.33 -7.12
C THR A 18 -19.32 -9.89 -6.69
N CYS A 19 -20.11 -8.91 -7.17
CA CYS A 19 -19.99 -7.52 -6.69
C CYS A 19 -20.29 -7.41 -5.19
N GLU A 20 -21.36 -8.05 -4.70
CA GLU A 20 -21.71 -8.06 -3.27
C GLU A 20 -20.60 -8.70 -2.42
N ARG A 21 -20.00 -9.79 -2.90
CA ARG A 21 -18.83 -10.42 -2.27
C ARG A 21 -17.65 -9.48 -2.21
N ALA A 22 -17.29 -8.86 -3.34
CA ALA A 22 -16.20 -7.91 -3.43
C ALA A 22 -16.36 -6.79 -2.40
N TRP A 23 -17.56 -6.21 -2.32
CA TRP A 23 -17.88 -5.18 -1.32
C TRP A 23 -17.81 -5.69 0.13
N ALA A 24 -18.21 -6.94 0.39
CA ALA A 24 -18.15 -7.53 1.72
C ALA A 24 -16.71 -7.79 2.20
N THR A 25 -15.79 -8.13 1.27
CA THR A 25 -14.40 -8.49 1.61
C THR A 25 -13.39 -7.36 1.37
N ALA A 26 -13.76 -6.29 0.66
CA ALA A 26 -12.84 -5.25 0.21
C ALA A 26 -12.00 -4.64 1.34
N LEU A 27 -12.60 -4.36 2.49
CA LEU A 27 -11.93 -3.73 3.64
C LEU A 27 -10.79 -4.58 4.21
N THR A 28 -10.90 -5.91 4.11
CA THR A 28 -9.94 -6.86 4.65
C THR A 28 -8.96 -7.39 3.60
N THR A 29 -8.98 -6.84 2.38
CA THR A 29 -8.07 -7.25 1.29
C THR A 29 -6.62 -7.26 1.77
N GLY A 30 -5.97 -8.41 1.66
CA GLY A 30 -4.56 -8.59 2.05
C GLY A 30 -4.32 -8.60 3.57
N ARG A 31 -5.37 -8.69 4.39
CA ARG A 31 -5.29 -8.71 5.86
C ARG A 31 -5.83 -10.02 6.42
N GLY A 32 -4.92 -10.93 6.79
CA GLY A 32 -5.26 -12.16 7.51
C GLY A 32 -5.77 -13.30 6.60
N PRO A 33 -6.29 -14.40 7.19
CA PRO A 33 -6.86 -15.48 6.39
C PRO A 33 -8.16 -15.01 5.74
N GLU A 34 -8.15 -14.89 4.42
CA GLU A 34 -9.36 -14.59 3.65
C GLU A 34 -10.21 -15.84 3.52
N ASP A 35 -11.51 -15.73 3.78
CA ASP A 35 -12.46 -16.76 3.38
C ASP A 35 -12.38 -16.89 1.85
N PRO A 36 -12.08 -18.08 1.31
CA PRO A 36 -11.97 -18.23 -0.13
C PRO A 36 -13.30 -17.88 -0.78
N TRP A 37 -13.23 -17.13 -1.88
CA TRP A 37 -14.41 -16.84 -2.68
C TRP A 37 -15.02 -18.16 -3.18
N PRO A 38 -16.35 -18.25 -3.31
CA PRO A 38 -17.00 -19.37 -3.97
C PRO A 38 -16.37 -19.63 -5.34
N ALA A 39 -16.20 -20.90 -5.70
CA ALA A 39 -15.47 -21.27 -6.92
C ALA A 39 -16.09 -20.67 -8.20
N ASP A 40 -17.41 -20.46 -8.22
CA ASP A 40 -18.12 -19.81 -9.33
C ASP A 40 -17.94 -18.28 -9.36
N GLU A 41 -17.59 -17.65 -8.23
CA GLU A 41 -17.33 -16.21 -8.12
C GLU A 41 -15.84 -15.86 -8.31
N ALA A 42 -14.92 -16.76 -7.93
CA ALA A 42 -13.49 -16.49 -7.82
C ALA A 42 -12.82 -16.11 -9.16
N ASP A 43 -13.26 -16.70 -10.27
CA ASP A 43 -12.71 -16.45 -11.60
C ASP A 43 -13.34 -15.24 -12.31
N VAL A 44 -14.43 -14.68 -11.78
CA VAL A 44 -15.14 -13.56 -12.42
C VAL A 44 -14.23 -12.33 -12.58
N PRO A 45 -13.48 -11.84 -11.57
CA PRO A 45 -12.55 -10.72 -11.74
C PRO A 45 -11.50 -10.95 -12.84
N HIS A 46 -11.08 -12.21 -13.01
CA HIS A 46 -10.10 -12.60 -14.03
C HIS A 46 -10.73 -12.65 -15.42
N THR A 47 -11.96 -13.15 -15.53
CA THR A 47 -12.69 -13.24 -16.79
C THR A 47 -13.08 -11.86 -17.32
N ILE A 48 -13.53 -10.96 -16.44
CA ILE A 48 -13.91 -9.60 -16.86
C ILE A 48 -12.72 -8.72 -17.22
N ALA A 49 -11.48 -9.14 -16.93
CA ALA A 49 -10.28 -8.33 -17.18
C ALA A 49 -10.03 -8.06 -18.67
N ASP A 50 -10.26 -9.07 -19.51
CA ASP A 50 -10.07 -8.97 -20.96
C ASP A 50 -10.96 -7.88 -21.59
N HIS A 51 -12.06 -7.54 -20.90
CA HIS A 51 -13.04 -6.55 -21.36
C HIS A 51 -12.58 -5.10 -21.16
N PHE A 52 -11.63 -4.84 -20.26
CA PHE A 52 -11.07 -3.50 -20.03
C PHE A 52 -9.58 -3.39 -20.35
N ALA A 53 -9.01 -4.41 -21.01
CA ALA A 53 -7.64 -4.34 -21.53
C ALA A 53 -7.51 -3.20 -22.56
N GLY A 54 -6.52 -2.32 -22.36
CA GLY A 54 -6.34 -1.09 -23.13
C GLY A 54 -7.23 0.08 -22.70
N ASP A 55 -8.09 -0.08 -21.69
CA ASP A 55 -9.02 0.95 -21.21
C ASP A 55 -9.07 1.01 -19.68
N ALA A 56 -8.04 1.63 -19.09
CA ALA A 56 -7.96 1.85 -17.65
C ALA A 56 -9.18 2.61 -17.09
N ALA A 57 -9.77 3.52 -17.88
CA ALA A 57 -10.92 4.31 -17.45
C ALA A 57 -12.16 3.42 -17.27
N PHE A 58 -12.40 2.48 -18.18
CA PHE A 58 -13.43 1.46 -18.01
C PHE A 58 -13.09 0.49 -16.88
N GLY A 59 -11.82 0.08 -16.76
CA GLY A 59 -11.34 -0.75 -15.64
C GLY A 59 -11.64 -0.14 -14.26
N PHE A 60 -11.43 1.17 -14.08
CA PHE A 60 -11.79 1.86 -12.83
C PHE A 60 -13.31 2.01 -12.62
N GLN A 61 -14.13 1.95 -13.67
CA GLN A 61 -15.59 1.88 -13.52
C GLN A 61 -16.00 0.49 -13.01
N VAL A 62 -15.41 -0.58 -13.59
CA VAL A 62 -15.59 -1.96 -13.13
C VAL A 62 -15.15 -2.10 -11.68
N TYR A 63 -13.99 -1.56 -11.31
CA TYR A 63 -13.48 -1.57 -9.94
C TYR A 63 -14.47 -0.97 -8.93
N ARG A 64 -15.13 0.15 -9.27
CA ARG A 64 -16.13 0.77 -8.39
C ARG A 64 -17.39 -0.09 -8.20
N ARG A 65 -17.66 -1.03 -9.10
CA ARG A 65 -18.74 -2.01 -8.95
C ARG A 65 -18.27 -3.22 -8.13
N MET A 66 -17.02 -3.63 -8.32
CA MET A 66 -16.40 -4.81 -7.74
C MET A 66 -15.03 -4.47 -7.13
N PRO A 67 -14.98 -3.85 -5.93
CA PRO A 67 -13.73 -3.38 -5.35
C PRO A 67 -12.93 -4.52 -4.74
N CYS A 68 -12.18 -5.24 -5.58
CA CYS A 68 -11.30 -6.32 -5.14
C CYS A 68 -9.91 -6.19 -5.78
N TYR A 69 -8.93 -6.85 -5.17
CA TYR A 69 -7.56 -6.89 -5.69
C TYR A 69 -7.49 -7.48 -7.10
N GLY A 70 -8.31 -8.51 -7.40
CA GLY A 70 -8.35 -9.16 -8.70
C GLY A 70 -8.56 -8.18 -9.85
N VAL A 71 -9.52 -7.26 -9.75
CA VAL A 71 -9.75 -6.22 -10.78
C VAL A 71 -8.55 -5.26 -10.87
N LEU A 72 -8.02 -4.78 -9.74
CA LEU A 72 -6.90 -3.83 -9.73
C LEU A 72 -5.61 -4.40 -10.31
N MET A 73 -5.36 -5.69 -10.12
CA MET A 73 -4.19 -6.38 -10.68
C MET A 73 -4.15 -6.19 -12.20
N TYR A 74 -5.29 -6.33 -12.88
CA TYR A 74 -5.38 -6.16 -14.32
C TYR A 74 -5.40 -4.70 -14.76
N VAL A 75 -6.12 -3.83 -14.05
CA VAL A 75 -6.09 -2.39 -14.32
C VAL A 75 -4.64 -1.87 -14.22
N GLY A 76 -3.84 -2.41 -13.30
CA GLY A 76 -2.44 -2.05 -13.11
C GLY A 76 -1.47 -2.47 -14.24
N HIS A 77 -1.92 -3.27 -15.22
CA HIS A 77 -1.17 -3.58 -16.44
C HIS A 77 -1.30 -2.51 -17.52
N GLU A 78 -2.28 -1.61 -17.40
CA GLU A 78 -2.47 -0.49 -18.30
C GLU A 78 -1.36 0.56 -18.16
N PRO A 79 -1.18 1.43 -19.17
CA PRO A 79 -0.28 2.57 -19.06
C PRO A 79 -0.60 3.42 -17.81
N ARG A 80 0.38 3.54 -16.92
CA ARG A 80 0.26 4.27 -15.64
C ARG A 80 0.56 5.76 -15.83
N ASP A 81 -0.25 6.41 -16.66
CA ASP A 81 -0.16 7.85 -16.94
C ASP A 81 -0.80 8.71 -15.83
N ASP A 82 -0.87 10.02 -16.04
CA ASP A 82 -1.43 10.96 -15.06
C ASP A 82 -2.90 10.69 -14.76
N ALA A 83 -3.69 10.22 -15.74
CA ALA A 83 -5.09 9.91 -15.55
C ALA A 83 -5.26 8.65 -14.67
N PHE A 84 -4.43 7.64 -14.88
CA PHE A 84 -4.36 6.46 -14.03
C PHE A 84 -4.07 6.85 -12.57
N TRP A 85 -3.01 7.62 -12.33
CA TRP A 85 -2.63 8.01 -10.97
C TRP A 85 -3.64 8.96 -10.33
N SER A 86 -4.35 9.77 -11.11
CA SER A 86 -5.48 10.58 -10.64
C SER A 86 -6.63 9.70 -10.16
N ALA A 87 -6.95 8.62 -10.87
CA ALA A 87 -7.98 7.67 -10.44
C ALA A 87 -7.59 6.93 -9.16
N ILE A 88 -6.34 6.44 -9.05
CA ILE A 88 -5.80 5.85 -7.82
C ILE A 88 -5.87 6.85 -6.65
N SER A 89 -5.45 8.08 -6.90
CA SER A 89 -5.50 9.18 -5.93
C SER A 89 -6.93 9.48 -5.46
N ALA A 90 -7.92 9.43 -6.35
CA ALA A 90 -9.32 9.63 -6.00
C ALA A 90 -9.87 8.48 -5.13
N LEU A 91 -9.50 7.22 -5.44
CA LEU A 91 -9.89 6.07 -4.61
C LEU A 91 -9.26 6.13 -3.21
N LEU A 92 -8.00 6.56 -3.12
CA LEU A 92 -7.32 6.79 -1.85
C LEU A 92 -7.83 8.00 -1.07
N ASP A 93 -8.59 8.90 -1.69
CA ASP A 93 -9.26 10.03 -1.03
C ASP A 93 -10.70 9.71 -0.65
N ASP A 94 -11.26 8.62 -1.16
CA ASP A 94 -12.67 8.28 -0.96
C ASP A 94 -12.96 8.03 0.53
N SER A 95 -14.10 8.51 1.01
CA SER A 95 -14.50 8.29 2.40
C SER A 95 -14.84 6.84 2.72
N ASP A 96 -15.17 6.01 1.72
CA ASP A 96 -15.41 4.58 1.91
C ASP A 96 -14.11 3.80 1.86
N ASP A 97 -13.63 3.33 3.02
CA ASP A 97 -12.40 2.55 3.14
C ASP A 97 -12.39 1.29 2.27
N ARG A 98 -13.56 0.75 1.88
CA ARG A 98 -13.67 -0.42 1.00
C ARG A 98 -13.16 -0.12 -0.41
N LEU A 99 -13.21 1.12 -0.88
CA LEU A 99 -12.63 1.52 -2.17
C LEU A 99 -11.12 1.77 -2.09
N ALA A 100 -10.59 2.05 -0.89
CA ALA A 100 -9.18 2.34 -0.70
C ALA A 100 -8.36 1.10 -0.32
N ALA A 101 -8.92 0.17 0.45
CA ALA A 101 -8.18 -0.97 0.99
C ALA A 101 -7.57 -1.89 -0.09
N PRO A 102 -8.29 -2.28 -1.16
CA PRO A 102 -7.66 -3.04 -2.24
C PRO A 102 -6.58 -2.24 -2.99
N VAL A 103 -6.75 -0.92 -3.13
CA VAL A 103 -5.73 -0.04 -3.74
C VAL A 103 -4.47 0.02 -2.87
N GLN A 104 -4.62 0.14 -1.55
CA GLN A 104 -3.51 0.09 -0.60
C GLN A 104 -2.75 -1.23 -0.72
N TYR A 105 -3.46 -2.36 -0.77
CA TYR A 105 -2.83 -3.67 -0.93
C TYR A 105 -2.10 -3.81 -2.28
N TRP A 106 -2.74 -3.39 -3.37
CA TRP A 106 -2.14 -3.38 -4.70
C TRP A 106 -0.87 -2.50 -4.78
N LEU A 107 -0.88 -1.32 -4.13
CA LEU A 107 0.30 -0.48 -4.00
C LEU A 107 1.42 -1.18 -3.24
N TRP A 108 1.07 -1.86 -2.13
CA TRP A 108 2.02 -2.58 -1.28
C TRP A 108 2.71 -3.71 -2.02
N CYS A 109 1.98 -4.64 -2.64
CA CYS A 109 2.54 -5.83 -3.29
C CYS A 109 2.95 -5.61 -4.77
N GLY A 110 3.02 -4.36 -5.21
CA GLY A 110 3.25 -4.01 -6.61
C GLY A 110 4.13 -2.77 -6.74
N PRO A 111 3.58 -1.60 -7.10
CA PRO A 111 4.37 -0.40 -7.39
C PRO A 111 5.37 0.03 -6.30
N PHE A 112 5.10 -0.25 -5.01
CA PHE A 112 6.04 0.07 -3.95
C PHE A 112 7.20 -0.92 -3.79
N GLU A 113 7.09 -2.16 -4.27
CA GLU A 113 8.20 -3.11 -4.32
C GLU A 113 9.13 -2.86 -5.52
N GLU A 114 8.69 -2.07 -6.51
CA GLU A 114 9.48 -1.70 -7.67
C GLU A 114 10.58 -0.69 -7.32
N ALA A 115 11.77 -1.18 -6.95
CA ALA A 115 12.88 -0.40 -6.41
C ALA A 115 13.28 0.85 -7.23
N THR A 116 13.09 0.83 -8.55
CA THR A 116 13.45 1.95 -9.43
C THR A 116 12.45 3.10 -9.43
N VAL A 117 11.19 2.86 -9.05
CA VAL A 117 10.10 3.85 -9.16
C VAL A 117 9.40 4.14 -7.82
N SER A 118 9.45 3.21 -6.87
CA SER A 118 8.71 3.27 -5.59
C SER A 118 8.87 4.58 -4.83
N GLY A 119 10.10 5.07 -4.67
CA GLY A 119 10.36 6.33 -3.95
C GLY A 119 9.73 7.55 -4.61
N ALA A 120 9.93 7.71 -5.92
CA ALA A 120 9.38 8.84 -6.69
C ALA A 120 7.86 8.79 -6.74
N LEU A 121 7.28 7.59 -6.91
CA LEU A 121 5.84 7.39 -6.89
C LEU A 121 5.24 7.74 -5.52
N PHE A 122 5.84 7.28 -4.43
CA PHE A 122 5.38 7.62 -3.09
C PHE A 122 5.39 9.15 -2.87
N GLU A 123 6.49 9.82 -3.24
CA GLU A 123 6.62 11.28 -3.15
C GLU A 123 5.54 12.01 -3.98
N GLN A 124 5.26 11.53 -5.20
CA GLN A 124 4.19 12.04 -6.04
C GLN A 124 2.81 11.89 -5.37
N LEU A 125 2.50 10.70 -4.84
CA LEU A 125 1.20 10.41 -4.25
C LEU A 125 0.93 11.16 -2.94
N VAL A 126 1.98 11.53 -2.18
CA VAL A 126 1.85 12.34 -0.96
C VAL A 126 1.90 13.85 -1.22
N ALA A 127 2.39 14.29 -2.39
CA ALA A 127 2.51 15.71 -2.70
C ALA A 127 1.13 16.38 -2.75
N ASN A 128 0.92 17.38 -1.89
CA ASN A 128 -0.35 18.10 -1.74
C ASN A 128 -1.56 17.19 -1.45
N ALA A 129 -1.33 15.99 -0.92
CA ALA A 129 -2.38 15.04 -0.59
C ALA A 129 -3.15 15.47 0.67
N PRO A 130 -4.46 15.20 0.76
CA PRO A 130 -5.20 15.38 2.01
C PRO A 130 -4.72 14.39 3.07
N ASP A 131 -4.97 14.73 4.35
CA ASP A 131 -4.51 13.94 5.49
C ASP A 131 -4.97 12.47 5.44
N LEU A 132 -6.13 12.19 4.83
CA LEU A 132 -6.64 10.83 4.66
C LEU A 132 -5.73 9.97 3.78
N ARG A 133 -5.39 10.47 2.58
CA ARG A 133 -4.48 9.75 1.66
C ARG A 133 -3.10 9.57 2.25
N VAL A 134 -2.54 10.59 2.90
CA VAL A 134 -1.23 10.47 3.53
C VAL A 134 -1.24 9.37 4.60
N ARG A 135 -2.28 9.28 5.44
CA ARG A 135 -2.41 8.19 6.42
C ARG A 135 -2.46 6.83 5.74
N ARG A 136 -3.31 6.67 4.72
CA ARG A 136 -3.45 5.41 3.96
C ARG A 136 -2.15 4.98 3.28
N LEU A 137 -1.41 5.92 2.68
CA LEU A 137 -0.13 5.64 2.03
C LEU A 137 0.94 5.23 3.04
N LEU A 138 0.97 5.86 4.22
CA LEU A 138 1.92 5.49 5.28
C LEU A 138 1.69 4.06 5.78
N GLU A 139 0.44 3.62 5.90
CA GLU A 139 0.10 2.25 6.32
C GLU A 139 0.65 1.16 5.40
N VAL A 140 0.84 1.46 4.11
CA VAL A 140 1.38 0.52 3.12
C VAL A 140 2.76 0.89 2.60
N SER A 141 3.41 1.86 3.25
CA SER A 141 4.73 2.35 2.83
C SER A 141 5.90 1.45 3.24
N GLY A 142 5.64 0.22 3.71
CA GLY A 142 6.67 -0.76 4.11
C GLY A 142 7.79 -0.90 3.07
N PRO A 143 7.47 -1.23 1.81
CA PRO A 143 8.43 -1.42 0.73
C PRO A 143 9.09 -0.13 0.23
N VAL A 144 8.49 1.04 0.50
CA VAL A 144 8.99 2.32 0.01
C VAL A 144 10.39 2.59 0.60
N PRO A 145 11.39 2.97 -0.21
CA PRO A 145 12.73 3.25 0.28
C PRO A 145 12.74 4.28 1.42
N TRP A 146 13.52 4.02 2.47
CA TRP A 146 13.61 4.90 3.64
C TRP A 146 13.91 6.36 3.27
N SER A 147 14.79 6.60 2.30
CA SER A 147 15.16 7.94 1.85
C SER A 147 13.97 8.78 1.37
N ALA A 148 12.96 8.16 0.75
CA ALA A 148 11.77 8.84 0.25
C ALA A 148 10.75 9.15 1.37
N LYS A 149 10.53 8.21 2.30
CA LYS A 149 9.52 8.37 3.37
C LYS A 149 10.03 9.08 4.62
N ALA A 150 11.31 8.98 4.96
CA ALA A 150 11.89 9.54 6.18
C ALA A 150 11.67 11.07 6.35
N PRO A 151 11.78 11.91 5.30
CA PRO A 151 11.50 13.34 5.42
C PRO A 151 10.06 13.61 5.87
N LEU A 152 9.08 12.88 5.33
CA LEU A 152 7.69 12.99 5.73
C LEU A 152 7.50 12.52 7.18
N LEU A 153 8.03 11.34 7.54
CA LEU A 153 7.95 10.82 8.91
C LEU A 153 8.54 11.78 9.94
N LYS A 154 9.69 12.41 9.63
CA LYS A 154 10.32 13.44 10.48
C LYS A 154 9.43 14.66 10.72
N ARG A 155 8.65 15.09 9.72
CA ARG A 155 7.69 16.20 9.85
C ARG A 155 6.44 15.83 10.67
N LEU A 156 6.02 14.56 10.60
CA LEU A 156 4.79 14.10 11.24
C LEU A 156 5.00 13.58 12.67
N ALA A 157 6.18 13.03 12.98
CA ALA A 157 6.48 12.46 14.30
C ALA A 157 6.32 13.49 15.43
N GLY A 158 5.60 13.10 16.49
CA GLY A 158 5.26 13.96 17.62
C GLY A 158 4.00 14.80 17.42
N ARG A 159 3.25 14.59 16.33
CA ARG A 159 1.93 15.18 16.11
C ARG A 159 0.86 14.11 16.39
N PRO A 160 0.01 14.27 17.43
CA PRO A 160 -0.91 13.21 17.88
C PRO A 160 -1.82 12.61 16.80
N LEU A 161 -2.24 13.43 15.82
CA LEU A 161 -3.04 12.98 14.68
C LEU A 161 -2.35 11.88 13.85
N TRP A 162 -1.03 11.83 13.88
CA TRP A 162 -0.19 11.01 13.01
C TRP A 162 0.49 9.84 13.74
N ASP A 163 0.39 9.77 15.06
CA ASP A 163 1.17 8.81 15.85
C ASP A 163 0.97 7.36 15.39
N SER A 164 -0.27 6.97 15.09
CA SER A 164 -0.57 5.61 14.60
C SER A 164 -0.01 5.36 13.20
N ALA A 165 -0.14 6.33 12.30
CA ALA A 165 0.34 6.18 10.92
C ALA A 165 1.89 6.16 10.87
N VAL A 166 2.54 6.99 11.68
CA VAL A 166 4.00 6.98 11.83
C VAL A 166 4.46 5.66 12.44
N LEU A 167 3.78 5.16 13.48
CA LEU A 167 4.12 3.87 14.09
C LEU A 167 4.05 2.73 13.07
N HIS A 168 2.93 2.60 12.36
CA HIS A 168 2.76 1.56 11.35
C HIS A 168 3.81 1.68 10.22
N ALA A 169 4.09 2.90 9.74
CA ALA A 169 5.10 3.08 8.71
C ALA A 169 6.51 2.67 9.19
N LEU A 170 6.86 2.91 10.45
CA LEU A 170 8.12 2.45 11.04
C LEU A 170 8.15 0.93 11.20
N GLU A 171 7.04 0.34 11.66
CA GLU A 171 6.91 -1.09 11.85
C GLU A 171 7.05 -1.85 10.53
N TRP A 172 6.25 -1.50 9.53
CA TRP A 172 6.31 -2.13 8.21
C TRP A 172 7.68 -1.95 7.58
N ALA A 173 8.28 -0.76 7.64
CA ALA A 173 9.62 -0.54 7.11
C ALA A 173 10.70 -1.39 7.79
N ALA A 174 10.49 -1.83 9.04
CA ALA A 174 11.44 -2.65 9.78
C ALA A 174 11.33 -4.15 9.46
N TYR A 175 10.17 -4.61 8.97
CA TYR A 175 9.92 -6.00 8.60
C TYR A 175 9.93 -6.24 7.09
N ASP A 176 9.76 -5.19 6.30
CA ASP A 176 9.75 -5.26 4.84
C ASP A 176 11.16 -5.34 4.26
N VAL A 177 11.35 -6.25 3.29
CA VAL A 177 12.65 -6.51 2.65
C VAL A 177 13.13 -5.30 1.84
N TYR A 178 12.21 -4.51 1.28
CA TYR A 178 12.51 -3.38 0.40
C TYR A 178 12.58 -2.05 1.15
N GLY A 179 12.07 -1.97 2.38
CA GLY A 179 11.93 -0.72 3.13
C GLY A 179 13.25 -0.02 3.47
N GLN A 180 14.38 -0.73 3.46
CA GLN A 180 15.74 -0.21 3.67
C GLN A 180 15.86 0.75 4.88
N ILE A 181 15.18 0.42 5.97
CA ILE A 181 15.09 1.29 7.15
C ILE A 181 16.47 1.67 7.68
N ASP A 182 16.67 2.96 8.00
CA ASP A 182 17.79 3.37 8.86
C ASP A 182 17.38 3.17 10.32
N PRO A 183 17.95 2.16 11.02
CA PRO A 183 17.51 1.82 12.37
C PRO A 183 17.80 2.93 13.39
N ARG A 184 18.80 3.78 13.16
CA ARG A 184 19.13 4.89 14.08
C ARG A 184 18.13 6.03 13.93
N GLU A 185 17.81 6.41 12.70
CA GLU A 185 16.78 7.41 12.45
C GLU A 185 15.40 6.93 12.90
N ALA A 186 15.04 5.69 12.59
CA ALA A 186 13.79 5.09 13.03
C ALA A 186 13.66 5.08 14.55
N THR A 187 14.71 4.69 15.28
CA THR A 187 14.73 4.75 16.76
C THR A 187 14.51 6.16 17.28
N SER A 188 15.10 7.17 16.63
CA SER A 188 14.91 8.58 16.99
C SER A 188 13.46 9.04 16.79
N LEU A 189 12.81 8.60 15.71
CA LEU A 189 11.40 8.88 15.43
C LEU A 189 10.47 8.18 16.41
N LEU A 190 10.74 6.90 16.70
CA LEU A 190 9.96 6.09 17.63
C LEU A 190 9.87 6.72 19.03
N ARG A 191 10.97 7.35 19.51
CA ARG A 191 11.02 8.06 20.79
C ARG A 191 10.13 9.31 20.86
N LYS A 192 9.64 9.80 19.73
CA LYS A 192 8.71 10.95 19.67
C LYS A 192 7.25 10.53 19.78
N LEU A 193 6.97 9.23 19.72
CA LEU A 193 5.62 8.68 19.85
C LEU A 193 5.26 8.43 21.32
N PRO A 194 3.96 8.35 21.66
CA PRO A 194 3.51 8.03 23.02
C PRO A 194 4.09 6.70 23.53
N ALA A 195 4.49 6.69 24.80
CA ALA A 195 5.07 5.51 25.44
C ALA A 195 4.08 4.32 25.47
N GLY A 196 4.62 3.10 25.32
CA GLY A 196 3.86 1.85 25.46
C GLY A 196 3.42 1.17 24.16
N ARG A 197 3.66 1.78 22.99
CA ARG A 197 3.34 1.19 21.68
C ARG A 197 4.55 0.65 20.90
N THR A 198 5.72 0.59 21.53
CA THR A 198 6.99 0.63 20.78
C THR A 198 8.03 -0.40 21.20
N THR A 199 7.76 -1.23 22.22
CA THR A 199 8.79 -2.08 22.85
C THR A 199 9.31 -3.18 21.93
N GLU A 200 8.46 -3.84 21.15
CA GLU A 200 8.88 -4.89 20.21
C GLU A 200 9.62 -4.30 19.02
N LEU A 201 9.06 -3.27 18.38
CA LEU A 201 9.72 -2.56 17.29
C LEU A 201 11.08 -1.97 17.72
N GLN A 202 11.17 -1.40 18.93
CA GLN A 202 12.43 -0.90 19.45
C GLN A 202 13.47 -2.02 19.58
N ALA A 203 13.10 -3.16 20.16
CA ALA A 203 14.00 -4.30 20.27
C ALA A 203 14.47 -4.78 18.89
N HIS A 204 13.57 -4.83 17.91
CA HIS A 204 13.91 -5.21 16.53
C HIS A 204 14.89 -4.23 15.87
N LEU A 205 14.65 -2.91 15.98
CA LEU A 205 15.56 -1.87 15.45
C LEU A 205 16.97 -1.94 16.08
N GLU A 206 17.06 -2.33 17.36
CA GLU A 206 18.35 -2.56 18.02
C GLU A 206 19.11 -3.74 17.40
N THR A 207 18.41 -4.79 16.94
CA THR A 207 19.05 -5.91 16.21
C THR A 207 19.58 -5.50 14.83
N LEU A 208 18.90 -4.55 14.17
CA LEU A 208 19.27 -4.04 12.85
C LEU A 208 20.44 -3.04 12.93
N THR A 209 20.71 -2.45 14.09
CA THR A 209 21.74 -1.43 14.24
C THR A 209 23.15 -2.04 14.10
N PRO A 210 23.98 -1.60 13.14
CA PRO A 210 25.33 -2.14 12.97
C PRO A 210 26.18 -1.92 14.21
N LYS A 211 26.78 -2.99 14.75
CA LYS A 211 27.74 -2.88 15.85
C LYS A 211 28.99 -2.12 15.35
N PRO A 212 29.54 -1.18 16.13
CA PRO A 212 30.75 -0.48 15.75
C PRO A 212 31.87 -1.49 15.50
N SER A 213 32.47 -1.43 14.31
CA SER A 213 33.60 -2.30 13.98
C SER A 213 34.76 -1.97 14.92
N LYS A 214 35.29 -2.99 15.61
CA LYS A 214 36.51 -2.83 16.41
C LYS A 214 37.64 -2.51 15.43
N GLN A 215 37.95 -1.23 15.22
CA GLN A 215 39.15 -0.83 14.51
C GLN A 215 40.35 -1.42 15.25
N LYS A 216 40.99 -2.43 14.66
CA LYS A 216 42.31 -2.90 15.10
C LYS A 216 43.25 -1.69 14.98
N LYS A 217 43.66 -1.14 16.12
CA LYS A 217 44.80 -0.20 16.19
C LYS A 217 46.00 -0.92 15.57
N GLN A 218 46.27 -0.71 14.28
CA GLN A 218 47.55 -1.04 13.70
C GLN A 218 48.56 -0.11 14.36
N GLY A 219 49.30 -0.67 15.30
CA GLY A 219 50.42 0.01 15.93
C GLY A 219 51.41 0.42 14.85
N ARG A 220 51.58 1.73 14.67
CA ARG A 220 52.80 2.31 14.11
C ARG A 220 53.95 1.87 15.03
N ARG A 221 54.63 0.78 14.65
CA ARG A 221 56.02 0.57 15.09
C ARG A 221 56.90 1.51 14.27
N ARG A 222 57.74 2.20 15.03
CA ARG A 222 58.67 3.24 14.64
C ARG A 222 59.75 2.73 13.70
#